data_AF-A0AAX3N9W3-F1
#
_entry.id   AF-A0AAX3N9W3-F1
#
_cell.length_a   1.000
_cell.length_b   1.000
_cell.length_c   1.000
_cell.angle_alpha   90.00
_cell.angle_beta   90.00
_cell.angle_gamma   90.00
#
_symmetry.space_group_name_H-M   'P 1'
#
loop_
_entity.id
_entity.type
_entity.pdbx_description
1 polymer ?
#
loop_
_entity_poly.entity_id
_entity_poly.type
_entity_poly.pdbx_seq_one_letter_code
_entity_poly.pdbx_strand_id
1 'polypeptide(L)' 'MKYKIGEKVLIKNGKNKNIIAYLIYYKNELLFLKNKEKKIKIYSSSVKIY' A
#
# COMPACT_ATOMS: atom_id res chain seq x y z
N MET A 1 8.98 -4.95 -13.25
CA MET A 1 8.43 -5.44 -11.95
C MET A 1 8.82 -4.43 -10.88
N LYS A 2 7.87 -3.86 -10.11
CA LYS A 2 8.15 -2.62 -9.35
C LYS A 2 7.88 -2.65 -7.84
N TYR A 3 7.31 -3.72 -7.28
CA TYR A 3 6.94 -3.77 -5.87
C TYR A 3 7.31 -5.09 -5.22
N LYS A 4 7.92 -5.03 -4.03
CA LYS A 4 8.35 -6.18 -3.23
C LYS A 4 7.44 -6.32 -2.02
N ILE A 5 7.00 -7.56 -1.75
CA ILE A 5 6.22 -7.88 -0.56
C ILE A 5 7.07 -7.56 0.67
N GLY A 6 6.48 -6.86 1.63
CA GLY A 6 7.15 -6.32 2.81
C GLY A 6 7.63 -4.87 2.66
N GLU A 7 7.53 -4.26 1.47
CA GLU A 7 7.93 -2.86 1.29
C GLU A 7 7.06 -1.89 2.09
N LYS A 8 7.70 -0.79 2.50
CA LYS A 8 7.04 0.28 3.22
C LYS A 8 6.32 1.16 2.21
N VAL A 9 5.01 1.31 2.41
CA VAL A 9 4.13 2.05 1.52
C VAL A 9 3.51 3.21 2.27
N LEU A 10 3.73 4.43 1.78
CA LEU A 10 3.06 5.63 2.26
C LEU A 10 1.85 5.92 1.38
N ILE A 11 0.68 6.00 1.98
CA ILE A 11 -0.55 6.37 1.28
C ILE A 11 -0.60 7.89 1.11
N LYS A 12 -0.66 8.37 -0.14
CA LYS A 12 -0.66 9.81 -0.45
C LYS A 12 -2.07 10.41 -0.53
N ASN A 13 -3.05 9.61 -0.95
CA ASN A 13 -4.40 10.07 -1.26
C ASN A 13 -5.49 9.16 -0.66
N GLY A 14 -6.69 9.72 -0.48
CA GLY A 14 -7.88 9.01 0.03
C GLY A 14 -8.01 9.01 1.56
N LYS A 15 -8.94 8.19 2.08
CA LYS A 15 -9.30 8.11 3.51
C LYS A 15 -8.12 7.76 4.43
N ASN A 16 -7.14 7.04 3.90
CA ASN A 16 -5.97 6.55 4.63
C ASN A 16 -4.71 7.39 4.35
N LYS A 17 -4.85 8.66 3.92
CA LYS A 17 -3.72 9.56 3.62
C LYS A 17 -2.76 9.68 4.81
N ASN A 18 -1.46 9.75 4.50
CA ASN A 18 -0.33 9.81 5.43
C ASN A 18 -0.15 8.58 6.33
N ILE A 19 -0.89 7.49 6.08
CA ILE A 19 -0.69 6.23 6.77
C ILE A 19 0.45 5.46 6.09
N ILE A 20 1.35 4.95 6.93
CA ILE A 20 2.39 4.01 6.55
C ILE A 20 1.85 2.60 6.76
N ALA A 21 2.00 1.75 5.75
CA ALA A 21 1.61 0.35 5.78
C ALA A 21 2.65 -0.50 5.05
N TYR A 22 2.55 -1.82 5.17
CA TYR A 22 3.45 -2.76 4.51
C TYR A 22 2.74 -3.48 3.39
N LEU A 23 3.36 -3.59 2.22
CA LEU A 23 2.79 -4.32 1.09
C LEU A 23 2.75 -5.82 1.42
N ILE A 24 1.56 -6.42 1.45
CA ILE A 24 1.42 -7.87 1.68
C ILE A 24 1.10 -8.62 0.39
N TYR A 25 0.42 -7.97 -0.54
CA TYR A 25 0.03 -8.58 -1.81
C TYR A 25 -0.30 -7.50 -2.83
N TYR A 26 -0.09 -7.76 -4.11
CA TYR A 26 -0.55 -6.91 -5.19
C TYR A 26 -1.10 -7.75 -6.35
N LYS A 27 -2.09 -7.19 -7.04
CA LYS A 27 -2.65 -7.77 -8.26
C LYS A 27 -3.03 -6.64 -9.20
N ASN A 28 -2.46 -6.65 -10.40
CA ASN A 28 -2.60 -5.56 -11.38
C ASN A 28 -2.22 -4.21 -10.74
N GLU A 29 -3.13 -3.24 -10.73
CA GLU A 29 -2.92 -1.91 -10.12
C GLU A 29 -3.37 -1.83 -8.66
N LEU A 30 -3.91 -2.91 -8.10
CA LEU A 30 -4.38 -2.96 -6.71
C LEU A 30 -3.29 -3.46 -5.78
N LEU A 31 -3.09 -2.73 -4.70
CA LEU A 31 -2.21 -3.03 -3.60
C LEU A 31 -3.03 -3.37 -2.36
N PHE A 32 -2.61 -4.42 -1.69
CA PHE A 32 -3.13 -4.82 -0.40
C PHE A 32 -2.02 -4.57 0.62
N LEU A 33 -2.30 -3.66 1.54
CA LEU A 33 -1.37 -3.22 2.56
C LEU A 33 -1.84 -3.69 3.93
N LYS A 34 -0.91 -3.97 4.83
CA LYS A 34 -1.17 -4.25 6.24
C LYS A 34 -0.66 -3.08 7.07
N ASN A 35 -1.54 -2.50 7.88
CA ASN A 35 -1.17 -1.55 8.93
C ASN A 35 -1.65 -2.11 10.28
N LYS A 36 -0.70 -2.51 11.12
CA LYS A 36 -0.97 -3.21 12.40
C LYS A 36 -1.92 -4.40 12.17
N GLU A 37 -3.17 -4.30 12.60
CA GLU A 37 -4.20 -5.35 12.46
C GLU A 37 -5.16 -5.13 11.28
N LYS A 38 -5.13 -3.97 10.62
CA LYS A 38 -6.05 -3.63 9.52
C LYS A 38 -5.43 -3.91 8.15
N LYS A 39 -6.23 -4.50 7.25
CA LYS A 39 -5.91 -4.62 5.83
C LYS A 39 -6.48 -3.40 5.09
N ILE A 40 -5.67 -2.82 4.20
CA ILE A 40 -6.02 -1.65 3.39
C ILE A 40 -5.88 -2.05 1.92
N LYS A 41 -6.96 -1.90 1.16
CA LYS A 41 -6.95 -2.07 -0.30
C LYS A 41 -6.88 -0.70 -0.95
N ILE A 42 -5.89 -0.48 -1.82
CA ILE A 42 -5.67 0.81 -2.47
C ILE A 42 -5.03 0.64 -3.85
N TYR A 43 -5.25 1.60 -4.75
CA TYR A 43 -4.57 1.61 -6.04
C TYR A 43 -3.12 2.09 -5.92
N SER A 44 -2.24 1.52 -6.74
CA SER A 44 -0.81 1.86 -6.80
C SER A 44 -0.57 3.34 -7.13
N SER A 45 -1.45 3.96 -7.91
CA SER A 45 -1.43 5.40 -8.23
C SER A 45 -1.60 6.32 -7.01
N SER A 46 -2.17 5.80 -5.91
CA SER A 46 -2.48 6.57 -4.70
C SER A 46 -1.44 6.42 -3.59
N VAL A 47 -0.33 5.73 -3.86
CA VAL A 47 0.70 5.45 -2.86
C VAL A 47 2.10 5.80 -3.35
N LYS A 48 3.04 5.93 -2.41
CA LYS A 48 4.47 5.98 -2.65
C LYS A 48 5.10 4.76 -1.99
N ILE A 49 5.78 3.96 -2.78
CA ILE A 49 6.47 2.75 -2.33
C ILE A 49 7.95 3.09 -2.22
N TYR A 50 8.58 2.61 -1.15
CA TYR A 50 9.98 2.84 -0.79
C TYR A 50 10.74 1.53 -0.72
#